data_AF-A0ABD0NZ57-F1
#
_entry.id   AF-A0ABD0NZ57-F1
#
_cell.length_a   1.000
_cell.length_b   1.000
_cell.length_c   1.000
_cell.angle_alpha   90.00
_cell.angle_beta   90.00
_cell.angle_gamma   90.00
#
_symmetry.space_group_name_H-M   'P 1'
#
loop_
_entity.id
_entity.type
_entity.pdbx_description
1 polymer ?
#
loop_
_entity_poly.entity_id
_entity_poly.type
_entity_poly.pdbx_seq_one_letter_code
_entity_poly.pdbx_strand_id
1 'polypeptide(L)'
;EEANYLGYHLGNGQLRPQMDKVGAIQRSRQPKTKKEVRPFLGLVGWYRRFVPNFASIPAPLTNLLSKTVPNPIPWTDDCETAFNALKDKIVQTSHKGSWC
;
A
#
# COMPACT_ATOMS: atom_id res chain seq x y z
N GLU A 1 5.47 -2.39 27.65
CA GLU A 1 6.50 -3.01 26.80
C GLU A 1 5.98 -3.15 25.39
N GLU A 2 6.70 -2.61 24.40
CA GLU A 2 6.42 -2.80 22.98
C GLU A 2 7.34 -3.90 22.46
N ALA A 3 6.78 -5.06 22.12
CA ALA A 3 7.54 -6.19 21.59
C ALA A 3 7.35 -6.25 20.06
N ASN A 4 8.46 -6.31 19.33
CA ASN A 4 8.46 -6.48 17.88
C ASN A 4 8.49 -7.98 17.58
N TYR A 5 7.35 -8.58 17.21
CA TYR A 5 7.24 -10.03 16.96
C TYR A 5 6.70 -10.27 15.55
N LEU A 6 7.45 -11.04 14.74
CA LEU A 6 7.08 -11.42 13.36
C LEU A 6 6.73 -10.24 12.42
N GLY A 7 7.30 -9.05 12.67
CA GLY A 7 7.05 -7.85 11.86
C GLY A 7 5.83 -7.02 12.29
N TYR A 8 5.32 -7.24 13.51
CA TYR A 8 4.25 -6.46 14.13
C TYR A 8 4.75 -5.83 15.43
N HIS A 9 4.39 -4.57 15.68
CA HIS A 9 4.51 -3.98 17.02
C HIS A 9 3.29 -4.41 17.83
N LEU A 10 3.51 -5.26 18.82
CA LEU A 10 2.51 -5.60 19.83
C LEU A 10 2.58 -4.54 20.93
N GLY A 11 1.64 -3.60 20.90
CA GLY A 11 1.43 -2.62 21.97
C GLY A 11 0.01 -2.78 22.51
N ASN A 12 -0.14 -3.05 23.82
CA ASN A 12 -1.42 -3.22 24.52
C ASN A 12 -2.42 -4.20 23.87
N GLY A 13 -1.93 -5.29 23.26
CA GLY A 13 -2.78 -6.30 22.61
C GLY A 13 -3.31 -5.90 21.23
N GLN A 14 -2.92 -4.73 20.70
CA GLN A 14 -3.30 -4.27 19.37
C GLN A 14 -2.16 -4.46 18.36
N LEU A 15 -2.51 -4.96 17.17
CA LEU A 15 -1.60 -5.19 16.06
C LEU A 15 -1.34 -3.87 15.32
N ARG A 16 -0.21 -3.22 15.56
CA ARG A 16 0.10 -1.94 14.91
C ARG A 16 0.84 -2.14 13.58
N PRO A 17 0.47 -1.40 12.51
CA PRO A 17 1.29 -1.32 11.32
C PRO A 17 2.66 -0.70 11.63
N GLN A 18 3.74 -1.23 11.05
CA GLN A 18 5.07 -0.63 11.19
C GLN A 18 5.08 0.74 10.50
N MET A 19 5.24 1.82 11.27
CA MET A 19 5.27 3.20 10.77
C MET A 19 6.43 3.41 9.79
N ASP A 20 7.54 2.68 9.97
CA ASP A 20 8.71 2.71 9.07
C ASP A 20 8.34 2.34 7.63
N LYS A 21 7.45 1.35 7.48
CA LYS A 21 6.97 0.88 6.18
C LYS A 21 5.95 1.84 5.57
N VAL A 22 5.14 2.52 6.39
CA VAL A 22 4.25 3.60 5.92
C VAL A 22 5.06 4.75 5.34
N GLY A 23 6.14 5.15 6.02
CA GLY A 23 7.05 6.19 5.52
C GLY A 23 7.70 5.82 4.17
N ALA A 24 8.05 4.53 3.97
CA ALA A 24 8.56 4.04 2.71
C ALA A 24 7.53 4.12 1.57
N ILE A 25 6.25 3.81 1.84
CA ILE A 25 5.14 3.95 0.88
C ILE A 25 4.92 5.42 0.52
N GLN A 26 4.95 6.32 1.50
CA GLN A 26 4.74 7.74 1.26
C GLN A 26 5.85 8.34 0.38
N ARG A 27 7.11 7.94 0.62
CA ARG A 27 8.27 8.36 -0.19
C ARG A 27 8.45 7.58 -1.49
N SER A 28 7.62 6.55 -1.73
CA SER A 28 7.71 5.77 -2.96
C SER A 28 7.42 6.65 -4.18
N ARG A 29 8.28 6.50 -5.19
CA ARG A 29 8.16 7.17 -6.48
C ARG A 29 7.19 6.40 -7.36
N GLN A 30 6.62 7.09 -8.34
CA GLN A 30 5.81 6.49 -9.38
C GLN A 30 6.58 5.34 -10.08
N PRO A 31 6.05 4.11 -10.05
CA PRO A 31 6.68 2.98 -10.72
C PRO A 31 6.56 3.12 -12.24
N LYS A 32 7.65 2.84 -12.95
CA LYS A 32 7.74 2.93 -14.42
C LYS A 32 7.67 1.56 -15.09
N THR A 33 7.88 0.50 -14.31
CA THR A 33 7.93 -0.88 -14.81
C THR A 33 7.07 -1.82 -13.97
N LYS A 34 6.65 -2.93 -14.58
CA LYS A 34 5.90 -3.99 -13.86
C LYS A 34 6.68 -4.58 -12.68
N LYS A 35 8.02 -4.57 -12.75
CA LYS A 35 8.90 -5.03 -11.67
C LYS A 35 8.84 -4.13 -10.43
N GLU A 36 8.55 -2.84 -10.61
CA GLU A 36 8.39 -1.88 -9.51
C GLU A 36 6.96 -1.85 -8.97
N VAL A 37 5.95 -2.05 -9.83
CA VAL A 37 4.54 -2.13 -9.40
C VAL A 37 4.27 -3.33 -8.50
N ARG A 38 4.84 -4.51 -8.82
CA ARG A 38 4.64 -5.74 -8.02
C ARG A 38 4.99 -5.59 -6.53
N PRO A 39 6.20 -5.16 -6.15
CA PRO A 39 6.55 -4.99 -4.73
C PRO A 39 5.70 -3.91 -4.06
N PHE A 40 5.33 -2.85 -4.78
CA PHE A 40 4.40 -1.84 -4.26
C PHE A 40 3.03 -2.45 -3.93
N LEU A 41 2.41 -3.17 -4.87
CA LEU A 41 1.12 -3.84 -4.64
C LEU A 41 1.18 -4.91 -3.55
N GLY A 42 2.30 -5.64 -3.45
CA GLY A 42 2.51 -6.61 -2.36
C GLY A 42 2.56 -5.93 -1.00
N LEU A 43 3.28 -4.81 -0.88
CA LEU A 43 3.37 -4.04 0.35
C LEU A 43 2.01 -3.44 0.72
N VAL A 44 1.35 -2.79 -0.22
CA VAL A 44 0.04 -2.16 -0.03
C VAL A 44 -1.04 -3.21 0.28
N GLY A 45 -0.96 -4.40 -0.33
CA GLY A 45 -1.84 -5.53 -0.04
C GLY A 45 -1.73 -6.05 1.40
N TRP A 46 -0.59 -5.90 2.07
CA TRP A 46 -0.44 -6.23 3.49
C TRP A 46 -1.27 -5.31 4.40
N TYR A 47 -1.47 -4.06 3.98
CA TYR A 47 -2.27 -3.05 4.68
C TYR A 47 -3.76 -3.13 4.38
N ARG A 48 -4.20 -4.01 3.47
CA ARG A 48 -5.62 -4.15 3.08
C ARG A 48 -6.58 -4.33 4.26
N ARG A 49 -6.13 -4.99 5.33
CA ARG A 49 -6.94 -5.25 6.54
C ARG A 49 -7.26 -3.98 7.34
N PHE A 50 -6.50 -2.92 7.10
CA PHE A 50 -6.58 -1.66 7.83
C PHE A 50 -7.15 -0.51 6.98
N VAL A 51 -7.41 -0.77 5.69
CA VAL A 51 -7.95 0.21 4.75
C VAL A 51 -9.36 -0.21 4.35
N PRO A 52 -10.41 0.53 4.75
CA PRO A 52 -11.77 0.23 4.31
C PRO A 52 -11.90 0.47 2.79
N ASN A 53 -12.68 -0.39 2.11
CA ASN A 53 -12.91 -0.34 0.66
C ASN A 53 -11.64 -0.45 -0.19
N PHE A 54 -10.63 -1.18 0.30
CA PHE A 54 -9.35 -1.33 -0.38
C PHE A 54 -9.46 -1.95 -1.78
N ALA A 55 -10.35 -2.91 -2.00
CA ALA A 55 -10.31 -3.80 -3.17
C ALA A 55 -10.38 -3.08 -4.52
N SER A 56 -11.10 -1.96 -4.61
CA SER A 56 -11.31 -1.23 -5.86
C SER A 56 -10.18 -0.26 -6.20
N ILE A 57 -9.41 0.19 -5.21
CA ILE A 57 -8.37 1.21 -5.38
C ILE A 57 -7.15 0.69 -6.17
N PRO A 58 -6.56 -0.50 -5.89
CA PRO A 58 -5.42 -1.02 -6.63
C PRO A 58 -5.82 -1.69 -7.95
N ALA A 59 -7.11 -1.71 -8.34
CA ALA A 59 -7.58 -2.34 -9.56
C ALA A 59 -6.86 -1.81 -10.83
N PRO A 60 -6.75 -0.49 -11.09
CA PRO A 60 -6.00 0.04 -12.24
C PRO A 60 -4.52 -0.36 -12.19
N LEU A 61 -3.88 -0.36 -11.02
CA LEU A 61 -2.49 -0.79 -10.86
C LEU A 61 -2.30 -2.30 -11.10
N THR A 62 -3.31 -3.11 -10.76
CA THR A 62 -3.30 -4.56 -11.01
C THR A 62 -3.45 -4.84 -12.50
N ASN A 63 -4.26 -4.05 -13.22
CA ASN A 63 -4.38 -4.15 -14.68
C ASN A 63 -3.04 -3.90 -15.39
N LEU A 64 -2.19 -3.00 -14.87
CA LEU A 64 -0.83 -2.77 -15.40
C LEU A 64 0.07 -4.01 -15.33
N LEU A 65 -0.22 -4.96 -14.43
CA LEU A 65 0.52 -6.22 -14.32
C LEU A 65 0.09 -7.30 -15.32
N SER A 66 -1.01 -7.08 -16.05
CA SER A 66 -1.49 -8.03 -17.07
C SER A 66 -0.40 -8.33 -18.11
N LYS A 67 -0.40 -9.55 -18.65
CA LYS A 67 0.52 -9.98 -19.72
C LYS A 67 0.36 -9.14 -21.00
N THR A 68 -0.83 -8.58 -21.22
CA THR A 68 -1.17 -7.79 -22.41
C THR A 68 -0.59 -6.38 -22.40
N VAL A 69 -0.22 -5.86 -21.23
CA VAL A 69 0.32 -4.50 -21.10
C VAL A 69 1.81 -4.49 -21.51
N PRO A 70 2.29 -3.48 -22.27
CA PRO A 70 3.71 -3.39 -22.60
C PRO A 70 4.58 -3.06 -21.37
N ASN A 71 5.90 -3.20 -21.51
CA ASN A 71 6.88 -2.72 -20.53
C ASN A 71 7.86 -1.79 -21.28
N PRO A 72 8.05 -0.51 -20.87
CA PRO A 72 7.50 0.16 -19.69
C PRO A 72 5.97 0.29 -19.69
N ILE A 73 5.38 0.43 -18.51
CA ILE A 73 3.92 0.44 -18.34
C ILE A 73 3.35 1.79 -18.81
N PRO A 74 2.21 1.79 -19.52
CA PRO A 74 1.49 3.02 -19.82
C PRO A 74 0.88 3.54 -18.52
N TRP A 75 1.40 4.64 -18.01
CA TRP A 75 0.86 5.26 -16.80
C TRP A 75 -0.30 6.17 -17.17
N THR A 76 -1.50 5.80 -16.75
CA THR A 76 -2.72 6.57 -16.98
C THR A 76 -3.07 7.42 -15.75
N ASP A 77 -3.95 8.40 -15.93
CA ASP A 77 -4.45 9.25 -14.84
C ASP A 77 -5.18 8.43 -13.75
N ASP A 78 -5.90 7.36 -14.15
CA ASP A 78 -6.48 6.40 -13.20
C ASP A 78 -5.43 5.70 -12.34
N CYS A 79 -4.25 5.39 -12.90
CA CYS A 79 -3.15 4.77 -12.16
C CYS A 79 -2.52 5.76 -11.18
N GLU A 80 -2.35 7.02 -11.59
CA GLU A 80 -1.90 8.12 -10.73
C GLU A 80 -2.85 8.33 -9.55
N THR A 81 -4.15 8.43 -9.85
CA THR A 81 -5.21 8.62 -8.86
C THR A 81 -5.25 7.46 -7.87
N ALA A 82 -5.20 6.22 -8.36
CA ALA A 82 -5.13 5.04 -7.50
C ALA A 82 -3.87 5.00 -6.64
N PHE A 83 -2.71 5.32 -7.21
CA PHE A 83 -1.43 5.33 -6.50
C PHE A 83 -1.44 6.34 -5.35
N ASN A 84 -1.90 7.56 -5.60
CA ASN A 84 -2.00 8.60 -4.58
C ASN A 84 -3.08 8.27 -3.53
N ALA A 85 -4.24 7.77 -3.95
CA ALA A 85 -5.28 7.32 -3.03
C ALA A 85 -4.80 6.21 -2.09
N LEU A 86 -3.99 5.26 -2.58
CA LEU A 86 -3.40 4.21 -1.74
C LEU A 86 -2.43 4.79 -0.70
N LYS A 87 -1.56 5.73 -1.10
CA LYS A 87 -0.63 6.40 -0.19
C LYS A 87 -1.39 7.13 0.91
N ASP A 88 -2.41 7.90 0.55
CA ASP A 88 -3.21 8.68 1.50
C ASP A 88 -4.00 7.79 2.46
N LYS A 89 -4.62 6.72 1.96
CA LYS A 89 -5.36 5.77 2.79
C LYS A 89 -4.46 5.11 3.82
N ILE A 90 -3.27 4.66 3.42
CA ILE A 90 -2.33 3.99 4.32
C ILE A 90 -1.78 4.98 5.36
N VAL A 91 -1.50 6.23 4.98
CA VAL A 91 -1.08 7.28 5.92
C VAL A 91 -2.21 7.64 6.90
N GLN A 92 -3.44 7.77 6.43
CA GLN A 92 -4.62 8.07 7.26
C GLN A 92 -4.90 6.93 8.26
N THR A 93 -4.74 5.69 7.82
CA THR A 93 -4.80 4.50 8.67
C THR A 93 -3.75 4.57 9.79
N SER A 94 -2.56 5.11 9.56
CA SER A 94 -1.56 5.30 10.63
C SER A 94 -1.98 6.32 11.71
N HIS A 95 -2.90 7.24 11.41
CA HIS A 95 -3.28 8.34 12.31
C HIS A 95 -4.62 8.12 13.02
N LYS A 96 -5.52 7.30 12.45
CA LYS A 96 -6.80 6.98 13.09
C LYS A 96 -6.60 5.92 14.16
N GLY A 97 -6.55 6.35 15.42
CA GLY A 97 -6.57 5.51 16.62
C GLY A 97 -7.90 4.76 16.86
N SER A 98 -8.63 4.38 15.82
CA SER A 98 -9.86 3.57 15.94
C SER A 98 -9.53 2.14 15.54
N TRP A 99 -8.88 1.43 16.44
CA TRP A 99 -8.49 0.04 16.28
C TRP A 99 -9.27 -0.81 17.29
N CYS A 100 -10.54 -1.04 17.01
CA CYS A 100 -11.38 -2.01 17.70
C CYS A 100 -11.84 -3.05 16.69
#